data_AF-K5UGV3-F1
#
_entry.id   AF-K5UGV3-F1
#
_cell.length_a   1.000
_cell.length_b   1.000
_cell.length_c   1.000
_cell.angle_alpha   90.00
_cell.angle_beta   90.00
_cell.angle_gamma   90.00
#
_symmetry.space_group_name_H-M   'P 1'
#
loop_
_entity.id
_entity.type
_entity.pdbx_description
1 polymer ?
#
loop_
_entity_poly.entity_id
_entity_poly.type
_entity_poly.pdbx_seq_one_letter_code
_entity_poly.pdbx_strand_id
1 'polypeptide(L)'
;MFIAIVGTRLSGKSTVQEYLLSFKGFNVLRLVERDSSVSTLAYNSTSESELDPVSVRIESSTIEDHLTFSSHTEMLDYVTKNWRSDFVTVDLRSQSLLEKFSTRPFFMVVSVDAPILIRYHRSMRRVSTLY
;
A
#
# COMPACT_ATOMS: atom_id res chain seq x y z
N MET A 1 11.30 -9.38 -8.46
CA MET A 1 12.01 -8.18 -7.94
C MET A 1 11.11 -7.44 -6.96
N PHE A 2 11.63 -6.82 -5.90
CA PHE A 2 10.81 -6.06 -4.94
C PHE A 2 11.25 -4.60 -4.83
N ILE A 3 10.34 -3.67 -5.16
CA ILE A 3 10.60 -2.23 -5.16
C ILE A 3 9.86 -1.53 -4.01
N ALA A 4 10.60 -0.79 -3.19
CA ALA A 4 10.03 0.17 -2.24
C ALA A 4 10.14 1.60 -2.78
N ILE A 5 9.00 2.25 -3.00
CA ILE A 5 8.94 3.64 -3.46
C ILE A 5 8.79 4.56 -2.26
N VAL A 6 9.81 5.38 -2.02
CA VAL A 6 9.86 6.35 -0.92
C VAL A 6 9.88 7.78 -1.45
N GLY A 7 9.68 8.76 -0.57
CA GLY A 7 9.76 10.18 -0.94
C GLY A 7 8.64 11.05 -0.37
N THR A 8 8.73 12.34 -0.61
CA THR A 8 7.87 13.36 0.03
C THR A 8 6.39 13.26 -0.40
N ARG A 9 5.47 13.82 0.40
CA ARG A 9 4.05 13.85 0.01
C ARG A 9 3.89 14.59 -1.33
N LEU A 10 3.02 14.06 -2.20
CA LEU A 10 2.72 14.62 -3.52
C LEU A 10 3.91 14.65 -4.51
N SER A 11 5.00 13.91 -4.24
CA SER A 11 6.14 13.81 -5.16
C SER A 11 5.86 12.99 -6.42
N GLY A 12 4.79 12.20 -6.45
CA GLY A 12 4.41 11.37 -7.61
C GLY A 12 4.61 9.86 -7.39
N LYS A 13 4.88 9.42 -6.16
CA LYS A 13 5.01 7.99 -5.82
C LYS A 13 3.88 7.11 -6.36
N SER A 14 2.62 7.57 -6.22
CA SER A 14 1.45 6.84 -6.71
C SER A 14 1.49 6.66 -8.22
N THR A 15 1.91 7.68 -8.97
CA THR A 15 2.08 7.62 -10.43
C THR A 15 3.14 6.60 -10.83
N VAL A 16 4.26 6.53 -10.09
CA VAL A 16 5.31 5.52 -10.35
C VAL A 16 4.81 4.12 -10.02
N GLN A 17 4.08 3.94 -8.92
CA GLN A 17 3.47 2.65 -8.56
C GLN A 17 2.47 2.19 -9.62
N GLU A 18 1.59 3.08 -10.07
CA GLU A 18 0.61 2.82 -11.13
C GLU A 18 1.30 2.44 -12.45
N TYR A 19 2.38 3.12 -12.81
CA TYR A 19 3.18 2.74 -13.98
C TYR A 19 3.73 1.31 -13.86
N LEU A 20 4.27 0.94 -12.70
CA LEU A 20 4.80 -0.42 -12.46
C LEU A 20 3.68 -1.48 -12.49
N LEU A 21 2.52 -1.16 -11.93
CA LEU A 21 1.36 -2.04 -11.96
C LEU A 21 0.86 -2.23 -13.41
N SER A 22 0.45 -1.14 -14.07
CA SER A 22 -0.26 -1.18 -15.35
C SER A 22 0.63 -1.57 -16.54
N PHE A 23 1.91 -1.18 -16.53
CA PHE A 23 2.80 -1.38 -17.70
C PHE A 23 3.92 -2.39 -17.46
N LYS A 24 4.23 -2.73 -16.21
CA LYS A 24 5.30 -3.69 -15.87
C LYS A 24 4.78 -4.94 -15.16
N GLY A 25 3.49 -5.02 -14.84
CA GLY A 25 2.88 -6.21 -14.24
C GLY A 25 3.29 -6.44 -12.77
N PHE A 26 3.67 -5.39 -12.05
CA PHE A 26 4.03 -5.50 -10.63
C PHE A 26 2.80 -5.73 -9.76
N ASN A 27 2.90 -6.61 -8.78
CA ASN A 27 1.88 -6.79 -7.76
C ASN A 27 2.08 -5.77 -6.63
N VAL A 28 1.02 -5.05 -6.27
CA VAL A 28 1.09 -4.04 -5.21
C VAL A 28 0.91 -4.70 -3.85
N LEU A 29 1.82 -4.40 -2.92
CA LEU A 29 1.74 -4.84 -1.53
C LEU A 29 1.39 -3.67 -0.63
N ARG A 30 0.36 -3.86 0.19
CA ARG A 30 -0.17 -2.87 1.13
C ARG A 30 -0.07 -3.35 2.56
N LEU A 31 0.05 -2.40 3.49
CA LEU A 31 -0.15 -2.68 4.90
C LEU A 31 -1.54 -2.24 5.33
N VAL A 32 -2.21 -3.08 6.11
CA VAL A 32 -3.43 -2.68 6.81
C VAL A 32 -3.00 -1.71 7.90
N GLU A 33 -3.24 -0.42 7.68
CA GLU A 33 -3.16 0.57 8.76
C GLU A 33 -4.29 0.22 9.74
N ARG A 34 -3.92 -0.36 10.90
CA ARG A 34 -4.86 -0.45 12.02
C ARG A 34 -5.05 0.97 12.52
N ASP A 35 -6.04 1.66 11.99
CA ASP A 35 -6.39 2.98 12.51
C ASP A 35 -6.79 2.84 13.98
N SER A 36 -5.94 3.39 14.84
CA SER A 36 -6.38 3.95 16.11
C SER A 36 -7.49 4.95 15.80
N SER A 37 -8.73 4.56 16.13
CA SER A 37 -9.96 5.38 16.10
C SER A 37 -10.35 5.99 14.74
N VAL A 38 -10.99 5.20 13.89
CA VAL A 38 -12.17 5.67 13.14
C VAL A 38 -13.30 4.70 13.40
N SER A 39 -14.26 5.14 14.21
CA SER A 39 -15.57 4.52 14.33
C SER A 39 -16.19 4.44 12.94
N THR A 40 -16.24 3.24 12.36
CA THR A 40 -17.25 2.91 11.36
C THR A 40 -18.60 3.04 12.05
N LEU A 41 -19.21 4.23 11.98
CA LEU A 41 -20.64 4.40 12.22
C LEU A 41 -21.39 3.79 11.04
N ALA A 42 -21.35 2.46 10.94
CA ALA A 42 -22.44 1.71 10.36
C ALA A 42 -23.52 1.63 11.44
N TYR A 43 -24.27 2.74 11.63
CA TYR A 43 -25.57 2.67 12.30
C TYR A 43 -26.53 1.99 11.34
N ASN A 44 -26.46 0.66 11.28
CA ASN A 44 -27.62 -0.13 10.95
C ASN A 44 -28.27 -0.49 12.28
N SER A 45 -29.35 0.22 12.60
CA SER A 45 -30.33 -0.27 13.55
C SER A 45 -30.68 -1.71 13.17
N THR A 46 -30.54 -2.65 14.09
CA THR A 46 -31.63 -3.44 14.71
C THR A 46 -31.10 -4.82 15.16
N SER A 47 -31.37 -5.14 16.42
CA SER A 47 -31.54 -6.47 17.05
C SER A 47 -30.34 -7.40 17.25
N GLU A 48 -30.17 -7.75 18.53
CA GLU A 48 -29.31 -8.75 19.15
C GLU A 48 -29.46 -10.16 18.55
N SER A 49 -28.33 -10.86 18.35
CA SER A 49 -28.14 -12.28 18.69
C SER A 49 -26.69 -12.70 18.44
N GLU A 50 -26.16 -13.48 19.37
CA GLU A 50 -24.81 -14.07 19.37
C GLU A 50 -24.63 -15.08 18.22
N LEU A 51 -23.37 -15.24 17.75
CA LEU A 51 -22.67 -16.49 17.34
C LEU A 51 -21.60 -16.26 16.23
N ASP A 52 -20.35 -16.65 16.56
CA ASP A 52 -19.17 -17.08 15.77
C ASP A 52 -18.58 -16.27 14.57
N PRO A 53 -17.23 -16.17 14.46
CA PRO A 53 -16.55 -15.40 13.41
C PRO A 53 -16.41 -16.23 12.12
N VAL A 54 -17.36 -16.07 11.19
CA VAL A 54 -17.21 -16.59 9.82
C VAL A 54 -16.32 -15.65 9.03
N SER A 55 -15.13 -16.12 8.67
CA SER A 55 -14.25 -15.44 7.72
C SER A 55 -14.86 -15.46 6.33
N VAL A 56 -15.52 -14.36 5.96
CA VAL A 56 -16.05 -14.14 4.62
C VAL A 56 -14.87 -14.02 3.65
N ARG A 57 -14.54 -15.12 2.99
CA ARG A 57 -13.68 -15.12 1.78
C ARG A 57 -14.50 -14.52 0.65
N ILE A 58 -14.29 -13.24 0.36
CA ILE A 58 -14.82 -12.61 -0.85
C ILE A 58 -13.83 -12.94 -1.98
N GLU A 59 -14.18 -13.94 -2.78
CA GLU A 59 -13.63 -14.13 -4.12
C GLU A 59 -14.27 -13.09 -5.04
N SER A 60 -13.51 -12.06 -5.42
CA SER A 60 -13.91 -11.09 -6.43
C SER A 60 -12.76 -10.84 -7.40
N SER A 61 -12.69 -11.66 -8.43
CA SER A 61 -11.80 -11.47 -9.57
C SER A 61 -12.35 -10.39 -10.50
N THR A 62 -11.84 -9.16 -10.37
CA THR A 62 -11.52 -8.24 -11.49
C THR A 62 -10.67 -7.07 -10.99
N ILE A 63 -9.37 -7.10 -11.34
CA ILE A 63 -8.48 -5.95 -11.58
C ILE A 63 -8.33 -4.98 -10.38
N GLU A 64 -7.60 -5.40 -9.34
CA GLU A 64 -6.65 -4.62 -8.52
C GLU A 64 -6.27 -5.47 -7.29
N ASP A 65 -5.60 -6.61 -7.52
CA ASP A 65 -5.19 -7.52 -6.44
C ASP A 65 -4.02 -6.90 -5.65
N HIS A 66 -4.37 -5.96 -4.78
CA HIS A 66 -3.47 -5.46 -3.76
C HIS A 66 -3.40 -6.49 -2.64
N LEU A 67 -2.23 -7.11 -2.46
CA LEU A 67 -1.99 -8.02 -1.34
C LEU A 67 -1.78 -7.18 -0.07
N THR A 68 -2.70 -7.31 0.87
CA THR A 68 -2.65 -6.61 2.16
C THR A 68 -2.00 -7.49 3.23
N PHE A 69 -1.12 -6.92 4.05
CA PHE A 69 -0.48 -7.60 5.16
C PHE A 69 -0.74 -6.88 6.47
N SER A 70 -0.76 -7.63 7.57
CA SER A 70 -0.97 -7.08 8.91
C SER A 70 0.30 -6.47 9.52
N SER A 71 1.47 -6.86 8.99
CA SER A 71 2.78 -6.45 9.49
C SER A 71 3.85 -6.45 8.38
N HIS A 72 4.85 -5.59 8.56
CA HIS A 72 6.05 -5.56 7.72
C HIS A 72 6.82 -6.89 7.71
N THR A 73 6.80 -7.64 8.82
CA THR A 73 7.47 -8.94 8.92
C THR A 73 6.77 -9.99 8.05
N GLU A 74 5.44 -9.97 8.02
CA GLU A 74 4.63 -10.88 7.21
C GLU A 74 4.83 -10.59 5.71
N MET A 75 4.78 -9.30 5.34
CA MET A 75 5.11 -8.85 3.99
C MET A 75 6.51 -9.32 3.58
N LEU A 76 7.49 -9.18 4.47
CA LEU A 76 8.86 -9.59 4.22
C LEU A 76 9.01 -11.10 3.99
N ASP A 77 8.39 -11.91 4.84
CA ASP A 77 8.39 -13.36 4.69
C ASP A 77 7.75 -13.78 3.35
N TYR A 78 6.62 -13.16 3.02
CA TYR A 78 5.93 -13.41 1.76
C TYR A 78 6.78 -13.06 0.53
N VAL A 79 7.38 -11.87 0.45
CA VAL A 79 8.22 -11.50 -0.71
C VAL A 79 9.50 -12.32 -0.80
N THR A 80 10.01 -12.80 0.34
CA THR A 80 11.19 -13.66 0.37
C THR A 80 10.88 -15.04 -0.19
N LYS A 81 9.73 -15.63 0.18
CA LYS A 81 9.25 -16.90 -0.38
C LYS A 81 8.95 -16.79 -1.88
N ASN A 82 8.42 -15.64 -2.31
CA ASN A 82 7.99 -15.39 -3.68
C ASN A 82 8.96 -14.52 -4.49
N TRP A 83 10.27 -14.56 -4.19
CA TRP A 83 11.27 -13.60 -4.72
C TRP A 83 11.38 -13.51 -6.25
N ARG A 84 10.91 -14.55 -6.97
CA ARG A 84 10.88 -14.59 -8.44
C ARG A 84 9.78 -13.73 -9.04
N SER A 85 8.78 -13.34 -8.25
CA SER A 85 7.68 -12.46 -8.65
C SER A 85 8.04 -10.99 -8.45
N ASP A 86 7.35 -10.12 -9.17
CA ASP A 86 7.54 -8.67 -9.12
C ASP A 86 6.54 -7.99 -8.19
N PHE A 87 7.08 -7.23 -7.25
CA PHE A 87 6.34 -6.59 -6.15
C PHE A 87 6.71 -5.12 -6.01
N VAL A 88 5.73 -4.28 -5.66
CA VAL A 88 5.94 -2.86 -5.36
C VAL A 88 5.19 -2.45 -4.10
N THR A 89 5.78 -1.59 -3.28
CA THR A 89 5.10 -0.97 -2.13
C THR A 89 5.50 0.50 -1.96
N VAL A 90 4.61 1.30 -1.37
CA VAL A 90 4.86 2.69 -0.92
C VAL A 90 4.77 2.84 0.61
N ASP A 91 4.64 1.72 1.34
CA ASP A 91 4.30 1.72 2.77
C ASP A 91 5.54 1.59 3.68
N LEU A 92 6.74 1.38 3.11
CA LEU A 92 8.01 1.39 3.85
C LEU A 92 8.49 2.82 4.11
N ARG A 93 8.07 3.40 5.24
CA ARG A 93 8.33 4.83 5.57
C ARG A 93 9.48 5.08 6.55
N SER A 94 10.13 4.04 7.08
CA SER A 94 11.24 4.15 8.04
C SER A 94 12.53 3.56 7.51
N GLN A 95 13.66 4.22 7.79
CA GLN A 95 14.99 3.71 7.49
C GLN A 95 15.23 2.31 8.09
N SER A 96 14.84 2.11 9.35
CA SER A 96 15.04 0.83 10.04
C SER A 96 14.26 -0.33 9.41
N LEU A 97 13.17 -0.05 8.71
CA LEU A 97 12.45 -1.04 7.92
C LEU A 97 13.22 -1.31 6.63
N LEU A 98 13.58 -0.28 5.88
CA LEU A 98 14.34 -0.42 4.63
C LEU A 98 15.62 -1.23 4.83
N GLU A 99 16.39 -0.98 5.89
CA GLU A 99 17.61 -1.73 6.21
C GLU A 99 17.34 -3.23 6.41
N LYS A 100 16.25 -3.57 7.10
CA LYS A 100 15.84 -4.97 7.21
C LYS A 100 15.61 -5.55 5.82
N PHE A 101 14.87 -4.86 4.94
CA PHE A 101 14.58 -5.28 3.57
C PHE A 101 15.82 -5.39 2.66
N SER A 102 16.78 -4.47 2.78
CA SER A 102 18.00 -4.37 1.97
C SER A 102 19.00 -5.51 2.11
N THR A 103 18.84 -6.41 3.08
CA THR A 103 19.65 -7.64 3.16
C THR A 103 19.37 -8.63 2.00
N ARG A 104 18.41 -8.33 1.12
CA ARG A 104 17.90 -9.25 0.08
C ARG A 104 18.39 -8.76 -1.28
N PRO A 105 18.98 -9.63 -2.11
CA PRO A 105 19.59 -9.21 -3.37
C PRO A 105 18.57 -8.73 -4.42
N PHE A 106 17.28 -9.03 -4.24
CA PHE A 106 16.19 -8.63 -5.14
C PHE A 106 15.43 -7.37 -4.69
N PHE A 107 15.86 -6.71 -3.61
CA PHE A 107 15.21 -5.52 -3.06
C PHE A 107 15.84 -4.23 -3.60
N MET A 108 15.01 -3.28 -4.02
CA MET A 108 15.44 -1.97 -4.51
C MET A 108 14.62 -0.86 -3.86
N VAL A 109 15.28 0.21 -3.41
CA VAL A 109 14.64 1.42 -2.90
C VAL A 109 14.70 2.51 -3.96
N VAL A 110 13.55 3.10 -4.29
CA VAL A 110 13.43 4.20 -5.25
C VAL A 110 12.90 5.43 -4.53
N SER A 111 13.69 6.49 -4.46
CA SER A 111 13.24 7.77 -3.92
C SER A 111 12.67 8.65 -5.04
N VAL A 112 11.43 9.11 -4.85
CA VAL A 112 10.74 10.00 -5.78
C VAL A 112 10.54 11.35 -5.12
N ASP A 113 11.07 12.41 -5.73
CA ASP A 113 10.88 13.79 -5.28
C ASP A 113 10.29 14.69 -6.37
N ALA A 114 9.79 15.85 -5.96
CA ALA A 114 9.31 16.88 -6.88
C ALA A 114 9.53 18.29 -6.29
N PRO A 115 9.80 19.30 -7.13
CA PRO A 115 9.88 20.69 -6.70
C PRO A 115 8.67 21.12 -5.86
N ILE A 116 8.89 21.96 -4.85
CA ILE A 116 7.84 22.36 -3.90
C ILE A 116 6.61 22.94 -4.61
N LEU A 117 6.82 23.73 -5.66
CA LEU A 117 5.75 24.33 -6.45
C LEU A 117 4.89 23.28 -7.16
N ILE A 118 5.51 22.21 -7.67
CA ILE A 118 4.79 21.09 -8.32
C ILE A 118 3.99 20.31 -7.29
N ARG A 119 4.54 20.09 -6.08
CA ARG A 119 3.82 19.44 -4.99
C ARG A 119 2.62 20.27 -4.54
N TYR A 120 2.76 21.59 -4.46
CA TYR A 120 1.66 22.51 -4.16
C TYR A 120 0.56 22.48 -5.24
N HIS A 121 0.91 22.56 -6.53
CA HIS A 121 -0.10 22.43 -7.59
C HIS A 121 -0.84 21.09 -7.55
N ARG A 122 -0.16 20.00 -7.17
CA ARG A 122 -0.80 18.69 -6.98
C ARG A 122 -1.72 18.65 -5.75
N SER A 123 -1.44 19.40 -4.69
CA SER A 123 -2.35 19.47 -3.53
C SER A 123 -3.65 20.20 -3.88
N MET A 124 -3.57 21.25 -4.70
CA MET A 124 -4.74 22.03 -5.13
C MET A 124 -5.76 21.19 -5.91
N ARG A 125 -5.30 20.31 -6.80
CA ARG A 125 -6.19 19.42 -7.58
C ARG A 125 -6.99 18.43 -6.71
N ARG A 126 -6.52 18.13 -5.50
CA ARG A 126 -7.25 17.28 -4.55
C ARG A 126 -8.37 18.02 -3.84
N VAL A 127 -8.23 19.35 -3.70
CA VAL A 127 -9.20 20.18 -2.97
C VAL A 127 -10.39 20.56 -3.86
N SER A 128 -10.20 20.63 -5.18
CA SER A 128 -11.28 21.00 -6.12
C SER A 128 -12.40 19.97 -6.27
N THR A 129 -12.29 18.78 -5.66
CA THR A 129 -13.37 17.76 -5.68
C THR A 129 -14.37 17.93 -4.52
N LEU A 130 -14.19 18.93 -3.65
CA LEU A 130 -15.02 19.16 -2.46
C LEU A 130 -15.95 20.40 -2.54
N TYR A 131 -16.13 20.98 -3.74
CA TYR A 131 -17.09 22.05 -4.03
C TYR A 131 -17.75 21.78 -5.38
#